data_AF-A0A2H5PZI8-F1
#
_entry.id   AF-A0A2H5PZI8-F1
#
_cell.length_a   1.000
_cell.length_b   1.000
_cell.length_c   1.000
_cell.angle_alpha   90.00
_cell.angle_beta   90.00
_cell.angle_gamma   90.00
#
_symmetry.space_group_name_H-M   'P 1'
#
loop_
_entity.id
_entity.type
_entity.pdbx_description
1 polymer ?
#
loop_
_entity_poly.entity_id
_entity_poly.type
_entity_poly.pdbx_seq_one_letter_code
_entity_poly.pdbx_strand_id
1 'polypeptide(L)'
;MTHYSHFATTKVIFHRWLEYVGFYNIRPELRSEDPWKVIAVKSAPQQEPGTGNCGVFVLMVTMYLMFGLRLEFNPSHVEYFRKKIAVDIFNDYIIL
;
A
#
# COMPACT_ATOMS: atom_id res chain seq x y z
N MET A 1 23.90 2.43 15.40
CA MET A 1 23.19 1.31 16.07
C MET A 1 22.11 0.82 15.10
N THR A 2 22.43 -0.21 14.34
CA THR A 2 21.56 -0.79 13.30
C THR A 2 20.56 -1.73 13.96
N HIS A 3 19.33 -1.28 14.19
CA HIS A 3 18.24 -2.18 14.56
C HIS A 3 17.82 -3.00 13.32
N TYR A 4 18.48 -4.13 13.13
CA TYR A 4 17.89 -5.23 12.38
C TYR A 4 16.78 -5.82 13.25
N SER A 5 15.59 -5.21 13.22
CA SER A 5 14.41 -5.88 13.73
C SER A 5 14.18 -7.09 12.82
N HIS A 6 14.41 -8.27 13.40
CA HIS A 6 13.96 -9.55 12.91
C HIS A 6 12.49 -9.40 12.49
N PHE A 7 12.24 -9.23 11.19
CA PHE A 7 10.90 -9.34 10.64
C PHE A 7 10.51 -10.80 10.89
N ALA A 8 9.82 -11.05 12.00
CA ALA A 8 9.12 -12.30 12.21
C ALA A 8 8.36 -12.56 10.91
N THR A 9 8.56 -13.73 10.32
CA THR A 9 7.89 -14.17 9.10
C THR A 9 6.41 -14.11 9.35
N THR A 10 5.80 -12.95 9.07
CA THR A 10 4.36 -12.78 9.07
C THR A 10 3.86 -13.77 8.05
N LYS A 11 3.41 -14.95 8.52
CA LYS A 11 2.70 -15.92 7.68
C LYS A 11 1.74 -15.10 6.84
N VAL A 12 1.77 -15.27 5.52
CA VAL A 12 0.93 -14.48 4.61
C VAL A 12 -0.52 -14.77 4.95
N ILE A 13 -1.09 -13.95 5.84
CA ILE A 13 -2.47 -14.10 6.34
C ILE A 13 -3.43 -13.84 5.19
N PHE A 14 -3.09 -12.90 4.31
CA PHE A 14 -3.99 -12.40 3.28
C PHE A 14 -4.45 -13.49 2.29
N HIS A 15 -3.55 -14.26 1.69
CA HIS A 15 -3.97 -15.31 0.76
C HIS A 15 -4.82 -16.39 1.44
N ARG A 16 -4.44 -16.81 2.66
CA ARG A 16 -5.25 -17.77 3.44
C ARG A 16 -6.62 -17.21 3.80
N TRP A 17 -6.69 -15.91 4.08
CA TRP A 17 -7.94 -15.23 4.36
C TRP A 17 -8.85 -15.20 3.12
N LEU A 18 -8.32 -14.99 1.91
CA LEU A 18 -9.10 -15.05 0.66
C LEU A 18 -9.76 -16.42 0.46
N GLU A 19 -9.03 -17.51 0.73
CA GLU A 19 -9.59 -18.87 0.72
C GLU A 19 -10.68 -19.04 1.78
N TYR A 20 -10.39 -18.59 3.02
CA TYR A 20 -11.31 -18.71 4.15
C TYR A 20 -12.65 -17.98 3.93
N VAL A 21 -12.62 -16.77 3.37
CA VAL A 21 -13.84 -16.00 3.07
C VAL A 21 -14.52 -16.45 1.77
N GLY A 22 -14.02 -17.50 1.11
CA GLY A 22 -14.60 -18.05 -0.11
C GLY A 22 -14.48 -17.14 -1.33
N PHE A 23 -13.50 -16.22 -1.35
CA PHE A 23 -13.32 -15.25 -2.44
C PHE A 23 -13.22 -15.92 -3.81
N TYR A 24 -12.45 -17.00 -3.92
CA TYR A 24 -12.25 -17.73 -5.18
C TYR A 24 -13.46 -18.56 -5.62
N ASN A 25 -14.47 -18.76 -4.76
CA ASN A 25 -15.74 -19.34 -5.19
C ASN A 25 -16.57 -18.33 -5.99
N ILE A 26 -16.38 -17.03 -5.70
CA ILE A 26 -17.05 -15.92 -6.40
C ILE A 26 -16.24 -15.51 -7.64
N ARG A 27 -14.91 -15.50 -7.52
CA ARG A 27 -13.96 -15.07 -8.57
C ARG A 27 -12.90 -16.15 -8.86
N PRO A 28 -13.30 -17.30 -9.42
CA PRO A 28 -12.38 -18.43 -9.64
C PRO A 28 -11.24 -18.10 -10.60
N GLU A 29 -11.45 -17.19 -11.55
CA GLU A 29 -10.46 -16.76 -12.54
C GLU A 29 -9.30 -15.94 -11.93
N LEU A 30 -9.46 -15.43 -10.71
CA LEU A 30 -8.42 -14.71 -9.99
C LEU A 30 -7.56 -15.62 -9.10
N ARG A 31 -7.83 -16.93 -9.10
CA ARG A 31 -7.03 -17.90 -8.35
C ARG A 31 -5.72 -18.14 -9.10
N SER A 32 -4.60 -17.83 -8.43
CA SER A 32 -3.27 -18.15 -8.96
C SER A 32 -2.98 -19.64 -8.79
N GLU A 33 -2.44 -20.27 -9.85
CA GLU A 33 -1.87 -21.62 -9.77
C GLU A 33 -0.50 -21.62 -9.07
N ASP A 34 0.17 -20.45 -9.03
CA ASP A 34 1.48 -20.28 -8.42
C ASP A 34 1.38 -19.90 -6.93
N PRO A 35 2.35 -20.31 -6.10
CA PRO A 35 2.46 -19.82 -4.74
C PRO A 35 2.66 -18.30 -4.67
N TRP A 36 1.96 -17.66 -3.73
CA TRP A 36 2.11 -16.23 -3.47
C TRP A 36 3.53 -15.88 -3.03
N LYS A 37 4.12 -14.90 -3.71
CA LYS A 37 5.46 -14.37 -3.42
C LYS A 37 5.33 -13.10 -2.59
N VAL A 38 6.00 -13.06 -1.45
CA VAL A 38 6.16 -11.82 -0.66
C VAL A 38 7.40 -11.10 -1.14
N ILE A 39 7.24 -9.85 -1.58
CA ILE A 39 8.34 -9.03 -2.05
C ILE A 39 8.52 -7.86 -1.09
N ALA A 40 9.72 -7.75 -0.52
CA ALA A 40 10.11 -6.59 0.27
C ALA A 40 10.67 -5.50 -0.67
N VAL A 41 9.92 -4.42 -0.87
CA VAL A 41 10.31 -3.32 -1.76
C VAL A 41 11.07 -2.26 -0.95
N LYS A 42 12.39 -2.26 -1.03
CA LYS A 42 13.26 -1.30 -0.32
C LYS A 42 13.25 0.11 -0.93
N SER A 43 12.94 0.22 -2.21
CA SER A 43 12.92 1.48 -2.96
C SER A 43 11.61 2.25 -2.85
N ALA A 44 10.61 1.72 -2.14
CA ALA A 44 9.35 2.41 -1.95
C ALA A 44 9.57 3.70 -1.11
N PRO A 45 8.85 4.80 -1.40
CA PRO A 45 8.92 6.02 -0.60
C PRO A 45 8.74 5.73 0.89
N GLN A 46 9.67 6.24 1.70
CA GLN A 46 9.63 6.11 3.15
C GLN A 46 9.24 7.44 3.79
N GLN A 47 8.37 7.38 4.79
CA GLN A 47 8.09 8.55 5.64
C GLN A 47 9.28 8.83 6.57
N GLU A 48 9.39 10.09 6.99
CA GLU A 48 10.33 10.44 8.06
C GLU A 48 9.80 9.93 9.42
N PRO A 49 10.68 9.33 10.25
CA PRO A 49 10.31 8.87 11.59
C PRO A 49 9.69 9.99 12.44
N GLY A 50 8.63 9.67 13.18
CA GLY A 50 8.01 10.60 14.13
C GLY A 50 7.06 11.65 13.51
N THR A 51 6.89 11.66 12.19
CA THR A 51 6.05 12.69 11.52
C THR A 51 4.55 12.41 11.50
N GLY A 52 4.12 11.18 11.84
CA GLY A 52 2.70 10.81 11.79
C GLY A 52 2.09 10.82 10.37
N ASN A 53 2.92 10.72 9.34
CA ASN A 53 2.50 10.80 7.93
C ASN A 53 2.09 9.46 7.32
N CYS A 54 2.01 8.39 8.13
CA CYS A 54 1.80 7.03 7.63
C CYS A 54 0.48 6.89 6.86
N GLY A 55 -0.59 7.54 7.32
CA GLY A 55 -1.88 7.55 6.61
C GLY A 55 -1.79 8.19 5.22
N VAL A 56 -1.07 9.31 5.10
CA VAL A 56 -0.85 9.98 3.80
C VAL A 56 -0.06 9.06 2.87
N PHE A 57 1.03 8.44 3.36
CA PHE A 57 1.83 7.51 2.56
C PHE A 57 1.01 6.30 2.10
N VAL A 58 0.21 5.68 2.98
CA VAL A 58 -0.65 4.55 2.61
C VAL A 58 -1.62 4.95 1.51
N LEU A 59 -2.32 6.07 1.65
CA LEU A 59 -3.29 6.54 0.65
C LEU A 59 -2.62 6.84 -0.69
N MET A 60 -1.47 7.50 -0.68
CA MET A 60 -0.76 7.84 -1.91
C MET A 60 -0.13 6.60 -2.58
N VAL A 61 0.43 5.65 -1.81
CA VAL A 61 0.89 4.36 -2.37
C VAL A 61 -0.26 3.62 -3.01
N THR A 62 -1.41 3.51 -2.33
CA THR A 62 -2.61 2.86 -2.87
C THR A 62 -3.06 3.53 -4.16
N MET A 63 -3.18 4.85 -4.17
CA MET A 63 -3.59 5.61 -5.36
C MET A 63 -2.64 5.33 -6.53
N TYR A 64 -1.34 5.53 -6.34
CA TYR A 64 -0.35 5.34 -7.41
C TYR A 64 -0.40 3.91 -7.97
N LEU A 65 -0.48 2.88 -7.12
CA LEU A 65 -0.57 1.49 -7.56
C LEU A 65 -1.87 1.20 -8.33
N MET A 66 -3.01 1.73 -7.89
CA MET A 66 -4.30 1.56 -8.57
C MET A 66 -4.29 2.16 -9.99
N PHE A 67 -3.56 3.26 -10.19
CA PHE A 67 -3.43 3.92 -11.49
C PHE A 67 -2.20 3.48 -12.29
N GLY A 68 -1.44 2.49 -11.83
CA GLY A 68 -0.24 2.00 -12.51
C GLY A 68 0.92 3.01 -12.56
N LEU A 69 0.93 3.99 -11.66
CA LEU A 69 1.97 5.02 -11.57
C LEU A 69 3.19 4.52 -10.80
N ARG A 70 4.36 5.05 -11.18
CA ARG A 70 5.61 4.82 -10.43
C ARG A 70 5.58 5.62 -9.13
N LEU A 71 6.03 5.01 -8.03
CA LEU A 71 6.09 5.62 -6.70
C LEU A 71 7.19 6.70 -6.58
N GLU A 72 7.09 7.74 -7.40
CA GLU A 72 8.05 8.85 -7.51
C GLU A 72 7.59 10.03 -6.64
N PHE A 73 7.46 9.79 -5.33
CA PHE A 73 7.22 10.84 -4.36
C PHE A 73 8.12 10.64 -3.12
N ASN A 74 8.21 11.67 -2.30
CA ASN A 74 9.04 11.68 -1.09
C ASN A 74 8.40 12.58 -0.02
N PRO A 75 8.94 12.62 1.22
CA PRO A 75 8.37 13.39 2.33
C PRO A 75 8.07 14.86 2.04
N SER A 76 8.79 15.51 1.10
CA SER A 76 8.55 16.93 0.76
C SER A 76 7.16 17.18 0.15
N HIS A 77 6.50 16.15 -0.38
CA HIS A 77 5.20 16.26 -1.04
C HIS A 77 4.02 16.12 -0.06
N VAL A 78 4.26 15.76 1.20
CA VAL A 78 3.20 15.42 2.16
C VAL A 78 2.21 16.55 2.36
N GLU A 79 2.69 17.80 2.48
CA GLU A 79 1.82 18.96 2.68
C GLU A 79 0.87 19.20 1.50
N TYR A 80 1.37 18.97 0.28
CA TYR A 80 0.53 18.99 -0.91
C TYR A 80 -0.48 17.84 -0.88
N PHE A 81 -0.03 16.62 -0.59
CA PHE A 81 -0.91 15.45 -0.56
C PHE A 81 -2.02 15.56 0.49
N ARG A 82 -1.78 16.15 1.66
CA ARG A 82 -2.82 16.40 2.66
C ARG A 82 -3.94 17.27 2.09
N LYS A 83 -3.57 18.36 1.41
CA LYS A 83 -4.53 19.27 0.77
C LYS A 83 -5.26 18.57 -0.38
N LYS A 84 -4.52 17.85 -1.23
CA LYS A 84 -5.07 17.07 -2.33
C LYS A 84 -6.11 16.08 -1.83
N ILE A 85 -5.78 15.26 -0.83
CA ILE A 85 -6.70 14.27 -0.24
C ILE A 85 -7.97 14.95 0.29
N ALA A 86 -7.84 16.09 0.97
CA ALA A 86 -9.00 16.84 1.45
C ALA A 86 -9.90 17.32 0.29
N VAL A 87 -9.31 17.82 -0.80
CA VAL A 87 -10.03 18.23 -2.01
C VAL A 87 -10.67 17.04 -2.71
N ASP A 88 -9.97 15.92 -2.84
CA ASP A 88 -10.50 14.70 -3.47
C ASP A 88 -11.71 14.16 -2.69
N ILE A 89 -11.62 14.14 -1.35
CA ILE A 89 -12.72 13.73 -0.46
C ILE A 89 -13.90 14.68 -0.62
N PHE A 90 -13.66 16.00 -0.59
CA PHE A 90 -14.73 16.99 -0.65
C PHE A 90 -15.49 16.93 -1.98
N ASN A 91 -14.80 16.62 -3.08
CA ASN A 91 -15.39 16.52 -4.41
C ASN A 91 -15.86 15.10 -4.76
N ASP A 92 -15.65 14.11 -3.87
CA ASP A 92 -15.89 12.69 -4.14
C ASP A 92 -15.25 12.21 -5.45
N TYR A 93 -14.07 12.77 -5.77
CA TYR A 93 -13.38 12.54 -7.04
C TYR A 93 -11.87 12.63 -6.87
N ILE A 94 -11.15 11.59 -7.26
CA ILE A 94 -9.69 11.54 -7.20
C ILE A 94 -9.11 12.20 -8.45
N ILE A 95 -8.45 13.34 -8.27
CA ILE A 95 -7.68 14.01 -9.33
C ILE A 95 -6.28 13.39 -9.39
N LEU A 96 -5.78 13.04 -10.58
CA LEU A 96 -4.43 12.49 -10.75
C LEU A 96 -3.36 13.57 -10.84
#